data_AF-A0A6M4P781-F1
#
_entry.id   AF-A0A6M4P781-F1
#
_cell.length_a   1.000
_cell.length_b   1.000
_cell.length_c   1.000
_cell.angle_alpha   90.00
_cell.angle_beta   90.00
_cell.angle_gamma   90.00
#
_symmetry.space_group_name_H-M   'P 1'
#
loop_
_entity.id
_entity.type
_entity.pdbx_description
1 polymer ?
#
loop_
_entity_poly.entity_id
_entity_poly.type
_entity_poly.pdbx_seq_one_letter_code
_entity_poly.pdbx_strand_id
1 'polypeptide(L)'
;MMMSDDTFINEVMDRLKDKGFLMIPDDFIDQLIITLHANVTIINNMKEIAEIENKMQNLLMIPKINRQVDSLKELSTRIAEIAFNVEDVRNDQR
;
A
#
# COMPACT_ATOMS: atom_id res chain seq x y z
N MET A 1 -44.01 10.38 9.66
CA MET A 1 -42.56 10.40 9.94
C MET A 1 -41.87 10.64 8.61
N MET A 2 -41.27 11.82 8.40
CA MET A 2 -40.33 12.02 7.30
C MET A 2 -39.07 11.24 7.68
N MET A 3 -38.68 10.25 6.87
CA MET A 3 -37.29 9.77 6.93
C MET A 3 -36.42 10.97 6.57
N SER A 4 -35.39 11.25 7.38
CA SER A 4 -34.39 12.23 6.98
C SER A 4 -33.76 11.77 5.67
N ASP A 5 -33.41 12.71 4.81
CA ASP A 5 -32.77 12.42 3.53
C ASP A 5 -31.53 11.51 3.71
N ASP A 6 -30.82 11.66 4.84
CA ASP A 6 -29.69 10.81 5.22
C ASP A 6 -30.06 9.34 5.43
N THR A 7 -31.25 9.05 5.97
CA THR A 7 -31.73 7.67 6.17
C THR A 7 -32.00 6.99 4.82
N PHE A 8 -32.60 7.73 3.90
CA PHE A 8 -32.88 7.25 2.55
C PHE A 8 -31.60 7.05 1.74
N ILE A 9 -30.66 7.99 1.82
CA ILE A 9 -29.36 7.90 1.13
C ILE A 9 -28.58 6.70 1.62
N ASN A 10 -28.50 6.46 2.94
CA ASN A 10 -27.81 5.30 3.49
C ASN A 10 -28.45 3.98 3.02
N GLU A 11 -29.78 3.89 3.02
CA GLU A 11 -30.48 2.69 2.55
C GLU A 11 -30.28 2.42 1.05
N VAL A 12 -30.18 3.47 0.22
CA VAL A 12 -29.82 3.36 -1.19
C VAL A 12 -28.38 2.90 -1.36
N MET A 13 -27.44 3.45 -0.58
CA MET A 13 -26.03 3.07 -0.63
C MET A 13 -25.83 1.61 -0.21
N ASP A 14 -26.50 1.15 0.84
CA ASP A 14 -26.46 -0.25 1.29
C ASP A 14 -26.99 -1.19 0.20
N ARG A 15 -28.13 -0.86 -0.43
CA ARG A 15 -28.70 -1.67 -1.53
C ARG A 15 -27.81 -1.68 -2.78
N LEU A 16 -27.09 -0.59 -3.06
CA LEU A 16 -26.14 -0.53 -4.17
C LEU A 16 -24.88 -1.36 -3.87
N LYS A 17 -24.43 -1.38 -2.60
CA LYS A 17 -23.35 -2.24 -2.13
C LYS A 17 -23.72 -3.72 -2.22
N ASP A 18 -24.90 -4.11 -1.76
CA ASP A 18 -25.41 -5.50 -1.83
C ASP A 18 -25.53 -6.03 -3.27
N LYS A 19 -25.76 -5.13 -4.23
CA LYS A 19 -25.83 -5.47 -5.65
C LYS A 19 -24.47 -5.39 -6.37
N GLY A 20 -23.39 -5.10 -5.64
CA GLY A 20 -22.03 -5.01 -6.18
C GLY A 20 -21.73 -3.75 -7.00
N PHE A 21 -22.62 -2.75 -7.02
CA PHE A 21 -22.41 -1.52 -7.79
C PHE A 21 -21.37 -0.56 -7.18
N LEU A 22 -21.06 -0.74 -5.90
CA LEU A 22 -20.05 0.04 -5.17
C LEU A 22 -18.74 -0.73 -4.94
N MET A 23 -18.60 -1.92 -5.56
CA MET A 23 -17.37 -2.70 -5.50
C MET A 23 -16.27 -2.04 -6.32
N ILE A 24 -15.05 -2.10 -5.81
CA ILE A 24 -13.89 -1.75 -6.61
C ILE A 24 -13.68 -2.91 -7.59
N PRO A 25 -13.46 -2.66 -8.89
CA PRO A 25 -13.25 -3.74 -9.85
C PRO A 25 -12.07 -4.63 -9.43
N ASP A 26 -12.25 -5.96 -9.44
CA ASP A 26 -11.21 -6.94 -9.09
C ASP A 26 -9.91 -6.69 -9.87
N ASP A 27 -9.99 -6.39 -11.17
CA ASP A 27 -8.82 -6.08 -12.01
C ASP A 27 -8.02 -4.85 -11.52
N PHE A 28 -8.71 -3.85 -10.96
CA PHE A 28 -8.03 -2.68 -10.39
C PHE A 28 -7.33 -3.06 -9.08
N ILE A 29 -7.97 -3.87 -8.23
CA ILE A 29 -7.36 -4.38 -7.00
C ILE A 29 -6.12 -5.22 -7.33
N ASP A 30 -6.21 -6.10 -8.33
CA ASP A 30 -5.10 -6.96 -8.73
C ASP A 30 -3.92 -6.13 -9.27
N GLN A 31 -4.18 -5.13 -10.12
CA GLN A 31 -3.13 -4.20 -10.59
C GLN A 31 -2.49 -3.40 -9.44
N LEU A 32 -3.29 -3.00 -8.45
CA LEU A 32 -2.80 -2.28 -7.29
C LEU A 32 -1.88 -3.17 -6.44
N ILE A 33 -2.29 -4.41 -6.16
CA ILE A 33 -1.47 -5.40 -5.43
C ILE A 33 -0.16 -5.69 -6.17
N ILE A 34 -0.20 -5.91 -7.48
CA ILE A 34 0.99 -6.14 -8.31
C ILE A 34 1.94 -4.95 -8.21
N THR A 35 1.42 -3.73 -8.33
CA THR A 35 2.22 -2.51 -8.28
C THR A 35 2.86 -2.31 -6.90
N LEU A 36 2.13 -2.59 -5.82
CA LEU A 36 2.64 -2.51 -4.45
C LEU A 36 3.75 -3.53 -4.21
N HIS A 37 3.59 -4.79 -4.65
CA HIS A 37 4.63 -5.81 -4.57
C HIS A 37 5.90 -5.43 -5.37
N ALA A 38 5.73 -4.86 -6.56
CA ALA A 38 6.86 -4.36 -7.35
C ALA A 38 7.61 -3.25 -6.61
N ASN A 39 6.90 -2.31 -5.97
CA ASN A 39 7.50 -1.24 -5.19
C ASN A 39 8.26 -1.77 -3.96
N VAL A 40 7.71 -2.75 -3.23
CA VAL A 40 8.42 -3.41 -2.10
C VAL A 40 9.71 -4.05 -2.60
N THR A 41 9.68 -4.73 -3.74
CA THR A 41 10.85 -5.38 -4.34
C THR A 41 11.93 -4.36 -4.70
N ILE A 42 11.54 -3.25 -5.34
CA ILE A 42 12.46 -2.16 -5.69
C ILE A 42 13.10 -1.57 -4.44
N ILE A 43 12.33 -1.31 -3.39
CA ILE A 43 12.84 -0.73 -2.15
C ILE A 43 13.81 -1.68 -1.44
N ASN A 44 13.51 -2.98 -1.42
CA ASN A 44 14.42 -3.98 -0.86
C ASN A 44 15.76 -4.00 -1.62
N ASN A 45 15.73 -3.95 -2.95
CA ASN A 45 16.95 -3.84 -3.75
C ASN A 45 17.72 -2.54 -3.47
N MET A 46 17.03 -1.40 -3.34
CA MET A 46 17.65 -0.12 -2.98
C MET A 46 18.30 -0.17 -1.59
N LYS A 47 17.69 -0.88 -0.64
CA LYS A 47 18.25 -1.10 0.69
C LYS A 47 19.54 -1.92 0.61
N GLU A 48 19.56 -3.01 -0.16
CA GLU A 48 20.77 -3.82 -0.35
C GLU A 48 21.91 -3.00 -0.98
N ILE A 49 21.61 -2.19 -2.00
CA ILE A 49 22.57 -1.27 -2.62
C ILE A 49 23.12 -0.30 -1.57
N ALA A 50 22.25 0.34 -0.79
CA ALA A 50 22.67 1.30 0.22
C ALA A 50 23.49 0.64 1.35
N GLU A 51 23.23 -0.62 1.71
CA GLU A 51 24.06 -1.39 2.63
C GLU A 51 25.45 -1.69 2.06
N ILE A 52 25.54 -2.02 0.77
CA ILE A 52 26.82 -2.22 0.05
C ILE A 52 27.60 -0.91 -0.01
N GLU A 53 26.96 0.20 -0.38
CA GLU A 53 27.57 1.54 -0.43
C GLU A 53 28.12 1.94 0.93
N ASN A 54 27.37 1.70 2.01
CA ASN A 54 27.84 1.97 3.37
C ASN A 54 29.05 1.12 3.76
N LYS A 55 29.10 -0.16 3.34
CA LYS A 55 30.28 -1.01 3.54
C LYS A 55 31.49 -0.47 2.77
N MET A 56 31.30 -0.04 1.52
CA MET A 56 32.36 0.57 0.71
C MET A 56 32.85 1.90 1.29
N GLN A 57 31.96 2.76 1.76
CA GLN A 57 32.31 4.03 2.40
C GLN A 57 33.12 3.81 3.70
N ASN A 58 32.80 2.77 4.48
CA ASN A 58 33.61 2.40 5.65
C ASN A 58 35.03 1.96 5.27
N LEU A 59 35.17 1.21 4.17
CA LEU A 59 36.48 0.79 3.67
C LEU A 59 37.29 1.98 3.14
N LEU A 60 36.63 2.97 2.56
CA LEU A 60 37.25 4.13 1.93
C LEU A 60 37.38 5.36 2.86
N MET A 61 36.97 5.27 4.14
CA MET A 61 36.89 6.40 5.09
C MET A 61 36.12 7.62 4.55
N ILE A 62 35.13 7.39 3.69
CA ILE A 62 34.27 8.44 3.11
C ILE A 62 33.10 8.69 4.09
N PRO A 63 32.69 9.95 4.33
CA PRO A 63 31.57 10.27 5.22
C PRO A 63 30.28 9.56 4.80
N LYS A 64 29.58 8.94 5.76
CA LYS A 64 28.36 8.16 5.50
C LYS A 64 27.16 9.01 5.13
N ILE A 65 26.42 8.60 4.11
CA ILE A 65 25.05 9.07 3.83
C ILE A 65 24.06 8.07 4.47
N ASN A 66 24.07 7.95 5.80
CA ASN A 66 23.29 6.94 6.55
C ASN A 66 21.76 7.14 6.52
N ARG A 67 21.26 8.33 6.16
CA ARG A 67 19.82 8.67 6.25
C ARG A 67 18.92 7.92 5.26
N GLN A 68 19.48 7.38 4.17
CA GLN A 68 18.68 6.76 3.11
C GLN A 68 18.18 5.37 3.48
N VAL A 69 18.97 4.56 4.19
CA VAL A 69 18.61 3.16 4.50
C VAL A 69 17.38 3.06 5.40
N ASP A 70 17.33 3.84 6.48
CA ASP A 70 16.22 3.76 7.42
C ASP A 70 14.93 4.36 6.84
N SER A 71 15.05 5.41 6.02
CA SER A 71 13.92 5.97 5.26
C SER A 71 13.34 4.95 4.27
N LEU A 72 14.19 4.13 3.64
CA LEU A 72 13.76 3.05 2.75
C LEU A 72 13.07 1.91 3.50
N LYS A 73 13.55 1.55 4.69
CA LYS A 73 12.88 0.54 5.54
C LYS A 73 11.47 0.98 5.91
N GLU A 74 11.32 2.22 6.39
CA GLU A 74 10.02 2.75 6.78
C GLU A 74 9.04 2.80 5.59
N LEU A 75 9.53 3.21 4.41
CA LEU A 75 8.73 3.19 3.20
C LEU A 75 8.28 1.78 2.80
N SER A 76 9.19 0.80 2.87
CA SER A 76 8.86 -0.62 2.59
C SER A 76 7.74 -1.13 3.48
N THR A 77 7.82 -0.86 4.79
CA THR A 77 6.80 -1.25 5.78
C THR A 77 5.44 -0.62 5.44
N ARG A 78 5.39 0.69 5.17
CA ARG A 78 4.14 1.38 4.83
C ARG A 78 3.50 0.83 3.55
N ILE A 79 4.29 0.49 2.54
CA ILE A 79 3.77 -0.08 1.29
C ILE A 79 3.21 -1.49 1.52
N ALA A 80 3.88 -2.31 2.35
CA ALA A 80 3.37 -3.63 2.72
C ALA A 80 2.04 -3.55 3.49
N GLU A 81 1.92 -2.60 4.42
CA GLU A 81 0.66 -2.33 5.14
C GLU A 81 -0.48 -1.92 4.19
N ILE A 82 -0.19 -1.07 3.20
CA ILE A 82 -1.19 -0.68 2.20
C ILE A 82 -1.62 -1.88 1.36
N ALA A 83 -0.69 -2.74 0.94
CA ALA A 83 -1.00 -3.95 0.17
C ALA A 83 -1.93 -4.89 0.96
N PHE A 84 -1.66 -5.09 2.24
CA PHE A 84 -2.48 -5.89 3.13
C PHE A 84 -3.90 -5.31 3.28
N ASN A 85 -4.02 -4.00 3.53
CA ASN A 85 -5.32 -3.35 3.66
C ASN A 85 -6.16 -3.41 2.36
N VAL A 86 -5.50 -3.32 1.20
CA VAL A 86 -6.18 -3.47 -0.11
C VAL A 86 -6.69 -4.90 -0.30
N GLU A 87 -5.94 -5.90 0.13
CA GLU A 87 -6.36 -7.30 0.08
C GLU A 87 -7.51 -7.59 1.07
N ASP A 88 -7.51 -6.99 2.25
CA ASP A 88 -8.62 -7.06 3.20
C ASP A 88 -9.90 -6.45 2.62
N VAL A 89 -9.82 -5.28 1.97
CA VAL A 89 -10.98 -4.66 1.29
C VAL A 89 -11.55 -5.58 0.20
N ARG A 90 -10.70 -6.34 -0.51
CA ARG A 90 -11.16 -7.35 -1.48
C ARG A 90 -11.91 -8.49 -0.80
N ASN A 91 -11.40 -8.95 0.34
CA ASN A 91 -12.03 -10.03 1.10
C ASN A 91 -13.38 -9.59 1.69
N ASP A 92 -13.49 -8.35 2.17
CA ASP A 92 -14.74 -7.76 2.69
C ASP A 92 -15.79 -7.52 1.59
N GLN A 93 -15.37 -7.43 0.33
CA GLN A 93 -16.27 -7.32 -0.82
C GLN A 93 -16.81 -8.69 -1.26
N ARG A 94 -16.21 -9.82 -0.87
CA ARG A 94 -16.64 -11.17 -1.28
C ARG A 94 -17.55 -11.85 -0.28
#